data_AF-A0A842T5E4-F1
#
_entry.id   AF-A0A842T5E4-F1
#
_cell.length_a   1.000
_cell.length_b   1.000
_cell.length_c   1.000
_cell.angle_alpha   90.00
_cell.angle_beta   90.00
_cell.angle_gamma   90.00
#
_symmetry.space_group_name_H-M   'P 1'
#
loop_
_entity.id
_entity.type
_entity.pdbx_description
1 polymer ?
#
loop_
_entity_poly.entity_id
_entity_poly.type
_entity_poly.pdbx_seq_one_letter_code
_entity_poly.pdbx_strand_id
1 'polypeptide(L)'
;MTADSETKEIKITPVGLDEQRKPIKLRITMEDAPGSLAKIASTFGSLGISLMYGESVIIEKEKKAMWTVISPTPDISLDELEQKLKDEGDALNVEVVPL
;
A
#
# COMPACT_ATOMS: atom_id res chain seq x y z
N MET A 1 6.49 -3.01 17.56
CA MET A 1 5.73 -4.19 17.10
C MET A 1 5.58 -5.12 18.29
N THR A 2 4.37 -5.53 18.60
CA THR A 2 4.09 -6.51 19.65
C THR A 2 3.39 -7.70 19.00
N ALA A 3 3.90 -8.90 19.23
CA ALA A 3 3.26 -10.14 18.80
C ALA A 3 2.71 -10.83 20.05
N ASP A 4 1.42 -11.14 20.04
CA ASP A 4 0.72 -11.82 21.12
C ASP A 4 0.41 -13.24 20.66
N SER A 5 1.09 -14.22 21.27
CA SER A 5 0.97 -15.63 20.90
C SER A 5 -0.33 -16.28 21.41
N GLU A 6 -0.98 -15.71 22.43
CA GLU A 6 -2.23 -16.26 22.97
C GLU A 6 -3.40 -15.92 22.05
N THR A 7 -3.46 -14.67 21.59
CA THR A 7 -4.49 -14.18 20.66
C THR A 7 -4.15 -14.41 19.19
N LYS A 8 -2.88 -14.75 18.89
CA LYS A 8 -2.34 -14.87 17.52
C LYS A 8 -2.40 -13.56 16.73
N GLU A 9 -2.24 -12.43 17.42
CA GLU A 9 -2.29 -11.10 16.83
C GLU A 9 -0.90 -10.46 16.75
N ILE A 10 -0.68 -9.69 15.68
CA ILE A 10 0.47 -8.80 15.55
C ILE A 10 -0.05 -7.36 15.52
N LYS A 11 0.36 -6.56 16.50
CA LYS A 11 0.03 -5.14 16.58
C LYS A 11 1.21 -4.28 16.15
N ILE A 12 0.99 -3.52 15.07
CA ILE A 12 1.93 -2.52 14.58
C ILE A 12 1.43 -1.14 15.03
N THR A 13 2.05 -0.60 16.07
CA THR A 13 1.89 0.82 16.43
C THR A 13 3.04 1.60 15.80
N PRO A 14 2.78 2.39 14.74
CA PRO A 14 3.81 3.24 14.16
C PRO A 14 4.24 4.30 15.20
N VAL A 15 5.54 4.46 15.39
CA VAL A 15 6.13 5.46 16.28
C VAL A 15 6.59 6.66 15.45
N GLY A 16 6.29 7.88 15.91
CA GLY A 16 6.71 9.11 15.23
C GLY A 16 5.82 9.57 14.08
N LEU A 17 4.60 9.02 13.94
CA LEU A 17 3.57 9.68 13.14
C LEU A 17 3.04 10.87 13.93
N ASP A 18 3.07 12.04 13.29
CA ASP A 18 2.31 13.21 13.74
C ASP A 18 0.84 12.79 13.91
N GLU A 19 0.18 13.20 15.00
CA GLU A 19 -1.24 12.85 15.27
C GLU A 19 -2.16 13.27 14.11
N GLN A 20 -1.67 14.17 13.24
CA GLN A 20 -2.36 14.66 12.06
C GLN A 20 -2.32 13.69 10.86
N ARG A 21 -1.32 12.81 10.74
CA ARG A 21 -1.16 11.90 9.59
C ARG A 21 -1.59 10.48 9.96
N LYS A 22 -2.90 10.30 10.09
CA LYS A 22 -3.50 8.96 10.27
C LYS A 22 -3.02 8.03 9.14
N PRO A 23 -2.66 6.78 9.41
CA PRO A 23 -2.32 5.86 8.35
C PRO A 23 -3.53 5.59 7.47
N ILE A 24 -3.27 5.27 6.21
CA ILE A 24 -4.25 4.78 5.24
C ILE A 24 -3.86 3.37 4.80
N LYS A 25 -4.86 2.55 4.51
CA LYS A 25 -4.68 1.22 3.93
C LYS A 25 -5.20 1.25 2.51
N LEU A 26 -4.33 0.87 1.58
CA LEU A 26 -4.63 0.79 0.16
C LEU A 26 -4.60 -0.68 -0.26
N ARG A 27 -5.54 -1.03 -1.13
CA ARG A 27 -5.56 -2.30 -1.84
C ARG A 27 -5.37 -2.00 -3.32
N ILE A 28 -4.24 -2.41 -3.87
CA ILE A 28 -3.83 -2.09 -5.22
C ILE A 28 -3.86 -3.38 -6.04
N THR A 29 -4.65 -3.40 -7.10
CA THR A 29 -4.65 -4.49 -8.08
C THR A 29 -3.62 -4.19 -9.16
N MET A 30 -2.79 -5.17 -9.49
CA MET A 30 -1.72 -5.06 -10.48
C MET A 30 -1.65 -6.32 -11.35
N GLU A 31 -0.93 -6.24 -12.47
CA GLU A 31 -0.59 -7.44 -13.23
C GLU A 31 0.34 -8.37 -12.42
N ASP A 32 0.15 -9.68 -12.57
CA ASP A 32 1.10 -10.68 -12.05
C ASP A 32 2.25 -10.85 -13.06
N ALA A 33 3.02 -9.78 -13.24
CA ALA A 33 4.14 -9.71 -14.16
C ALA A 33 5.40 -9.14 -13.46
N PRO A 34 6.61 -9.56 -13.87
CA PRO A 34 7.86 -9.05 -13.30
C PRO A 34 7.91 -7.52 -13.33
N GLY A 35 8.22 -6.92 -12.17
CA GLY A 35 8.38 -5.47 -12.04
C GLY A 35 7.08 -4.69 -11.73
N SER A 36 5.90 -5.30 -11.81
CA SER A 36 4.62 -4.61 -11.53
C SER A 36 4.59 -4.00 -10.13
N LEU A 37 4.94 -4.78 -9.11
CA LEU A 37 5.06 -4.29 -7.73
C LEU A 37 6.13 -3.18 -7.61
N ALA A 38 7.28 -3.36 -8.24
CA ALA A 38 8.40 -2.43 -8.16
C ALA A 38 8.05 -1.08 -8.79
N LYS A 39 7.28 -1.08 -9.88
CA LYS A 39 6.81 0.14 -10.56
C LYS A 39 5.90 0.94 -9.63
N ILE A 40 4.88 0.29 -9.06
CA ILE A 40 3.97 0.91 -8.09
C ILE A 40 4.74 1.42 -6.86
N ALA A 41 5.63 0.61 -6.27
CA ALA A 41 6.43 1.02 -5.12
C ALA A 41 7.36 2.21 -5.44
N SER A 42 7.85 2.32 -6.68
CA SER A 42 8.65 3.47 -7.13
C SER A 42 7.82 4.75 -7.22
N THR A 43 6.53 4.68 -7.55
CA THR A 43 5.61 5.83 -7.49
C THR A 43 5.47 6.34 -6.06
N PHE A 44 5.31 5.45 -5.07
CA PHE A 44 5.33 5.84 -3.65
C PHE A 44 6.63 6.55 -3.26
N GLY A 45 7.78 6.00 -3.67
CA GLY A 45 9.09 6.59 -3.40
C GLY A 45 9.26 7.96 -4.05
N SER A 46 8.78 8.14 -5.28
CA SER A 46 8.84 9.41 -6.01
C SER A 46 7.96 10.50 -5.38
N LEU A 47 6.88 10.10 -4.70
CA LEU A 47 6.01 10.98 -3.94
C LEU A 47 6.49 11.21 -2.50
N GLY A 48 7.61 10.61 -2.10
CA GLY A 48 8.12 10.71 -0.73
C GLY A 48 7.25 9.99 0.31
N ILE A 49 6.38 9.08 -0.13
CA ILE A 49 5.45 8.35 0.75
C ILE A 49 6.17 7.13 1.32
N SER A 50 6.28 7.08 2.64
CA SER A 50 6.87 5.93 3.33
C SER A 50 5.91 4.73 3.39
N LEU A 51 6.45 3.52 3.25
CA LEU A 51 5.71 2.28 3.38
C LEU A 51 5.89 1.71 4.80
N MET A 52 4.81 1.57 5.57
CA MET A 52 4.86 0.95 6.90
C MET A 52 4.67 -0.57 6.84
N TYR A 53 3.84 -1.01 5.90
CA TYR A 53 3.52 -2.41 5.68
C TYR A 53 3.21 -2.61 4.20
N GLY A 54 3.61 -3.76 3.67
CA GLY A 54 3.27 -4.18 2.31
C GLY A 54 3.15 -5.70 2.27
N GLU A 55 2.05 -6.18 1.72
CA GLU A 55 1.80 -7.61 1.48
C GLU A 55 1.24 -7.80 0.08
N SER A 56 1.90 -8.65 -0.71
CA SER A 56 1.45 -9.02 -2.05
C SER A 56 0.90 -10.45 -2.05
N VAL A 57 -0.26 -10.63 -2.68
CA VAL A 57 -0.89 -11.93 -2.88
C VAL A 57 -1.24 -12.10 -4.34
N ILE A 58 -0.90 -13.25 -4.93
CA ILE A 58 -1.32 -13.60 -6.28
C ILE A 58 -2.81 -13.99 -6.22
N ILE A 59 -3.65 -13.31 -6.99
CA ILE A 59 -5.08 -13.58 -7.08
C ILE A 59 -5.36 -14.58 -8.22
N GLU A 60 -4.74 -14.34 -9.37
CA GLU A 60 -4.81 -15.21 -10.53
C GLU A 60 -3.43 -15.27 -11.17
N LYS A 61 -2.81 -16.46 -11.16
CA LYS A 61 -1.44 -16.68 -11.61
C LYS A 61 -1.25 -16.18 -13.05
N GLU A 62 -0.14 -15.46 -13.29
CA GLU A 62 0.25 -14.87 -14.58
C GLU A 62 -0.75 -13.84 -15.13
N LYS A 63 -1.69 -13.37 -14.30
CA LYS A 63 -2.69 -12.37 -14.68
C LYS A 63 -2.82 -11.25 -13.68
N LYS A 64 -3.12 -11.55 -12.41
CA LYS A 64 -3.47 -10.54 -11.40
C LYS A 64 -2.85 -10.85 -10.05
N ALA A 65 -2.27 -9.82 -9.47
CA ALA A 65 -1.83 -9.80 -8.08
C ALA A 65 -2.48 -8.60 -7.36
N MET A 66 -2.54 -8.71 -6.05
CA MET A 66 -3.05 -7.67 -5.16
C MET A 66 -1.96 -7.30 -4.17
N TRP A 67 -1.73 -6.00 -4.03
CA TRP A 67 -0.81 -5.46 -3.04
C TRP A 67 -1.58 -4.65 -2.01
N THR A 68 -1.58 -5.11 -0.76
CA THR A 68 -2.11 -4.38 0.38
C THR A 68 -0.97 -3.60 1.02
N VAL A 69 -1.13 -2.28 1.13
CA VAL A 69 -0.09 -1.39 1.66
C VAL A 69 -0.67 -0.47 2.71
N ILE A 70 0.08 -0.27 3.80
CA ILE A 70 -0.25 0.74 4.82
C ILE A 70 0.84 1.81 4.77
N SER A 71 0.41 3.06 4.66
CA SER A 71 1.27 4.23 4.56
C SER A 71 0.67 5.41 5.34
N PRO A 72 1.43 6.47 5.67
CA PRO A 72 0.84 7.70 6.19
C PRO A 72 -0.07 8.33 5.12
N THR A 73 -1.10 9.09 5.51
CA THR A 73 -1.80 9.95 4.55
C THR A 73 -0.79 10.87 3.85
N PRO A 74 -0.74 10.88 2.51
CA PRO A 74 0.16 11.75 1.77
C PRO A 74 -0.33 13.21 1.81
N ASP A 75 0.53 14.14 1.38
CA ASP A 75 0.17 15.56 1.26
C ASP A 75 -0.70 15.87 0.02
N ILE A 76 -0.90 14.88 -0.86
CA ILE A 76 -1.80 14.95 -2.03
C ILE A 76 -3.17 14.35 -1.73
N SER A 77 -4.16 14.65 -2.56
CA SER A 77 -5.48 14.04 -2.43
C SER A 77 -5.44 12.53 -2.75
N LEU A 78 -6.39 11.76 -2.19
CA LEU A 78 -6.48 10.32 -2.46
C LEU A 78 -6.80 10.03 -3.93
N ASP A 79 -7.61 10.88 -4.57
CA ASP A 79 -7.92 10.79 -6.00
C ASP A 79 -6.65 11.02 -6.84
N GLU A 80 -5.82 12.01 -6.47
CA GLU A 80 -4.55 12.28 -7.16
C GLU A 80 -3.56 11.13 -6.97
N LEU A 81 -3.49 10.55 -5.76
CA LEU A 81 -2.69 9.36 -5.51
C LEU A 81 -3.14 8.18 -6.37
N GLU A 82 -4.45 7.93 -6.44
CA GLU A 82 -5.02 6.87 -7.28
C GLU A 82 -4.63 7.06 -8.75
N GLN A 83 -4.79 8.26 -9.29
CA GLN A 83 -4.43 8.55 -10.68
C GLN A 83 -2.94 8.33 -10.92
N LYS A 84 -2.07 8.82 -10.04
CA LYS A 84 -0.62 8.62 -10.16
C LYS A 84 -0.22 7.15 -10.11
N LEU A 85 -0.86 6.36 -9.25
CA LEU A 85 -0.59 4.92 -9.17
C LEU A 85 -1.06 4.18 -10.43
N LYS A 86 -2.14 4.64 -11.07
CA LYS A 86 -2.62 4.09 -12.36
C LYS A 86 -1.72 4.50 -13.53
N ASP A 87 -1.38 5.78 -13.64
CA ASP A 87 -0.67 6.34 -14.79
C ASP A 87 0.84 6.07 -14.76
N GLU A 88 1.48 6.24 -13.60
CA GLU A 88 2.93 6.08 -13.44
C GLU A 88 3.29 4.67 -12.96
N GLY A 89 2.38 4.03 -12.21
CA GLY A 89 2.60 2.73 -11.57
C GLY A 89 2.03 1.52 -12.33
N ASP A 90 1.22 1.74 -13.37
CA ASP A 90 0.40 0.73 -14.06
C ASP A 90 -0.55 -0.05 -13.13
N ALA A 91 -1.03 0.57 -12.04
CA ALA A 91 -2.05 -0.05 -11.22
C ALA A 91 -3.35 -0.25 -12.02
N LEU A 92 -3.94 -1.44 -11.94
CA LEU A 92 -5.23 -1.74 -12.56
C LEU A 92 -6.40 -1.16 -11.76
N ASN A 93 -6.28 -1.19 -10.43
CA ASN A 93 -7.27 -0.63 -9.52
C ASN A 93 -6.62 -0.22 -8.20
N VAL A 94 -7.15 0.82 -7.55
CA VAL A 94 -6.69 1.28 -6.23
C VAL A 94 -7.92 1.52 -5.37
N GLU A 95 -7.96 0.91 -4.19
CA GLU A 95 -9.05 1.07 -3.24
C GLU A 95 -8.50 1.49 -1.89
N VAL A 96 -9.06 2.56 -1.30
CA VAL A 96 -8.81 2.92 0.09
C VAL A 96 -9.75 2.09 0.95
N VAL A 97 -9.20 1.28 1.86
CA VAL A 97 -9.97 0.40 2.74
C VAL A 97 -9.79 0.81 4.21
N PRO A 98 -10.77 0.50 5.09
CA PRO A 98 -10.61 0.71 6.52
C PRO A 98 -9.40 -0.05 7.06
N LEU A 99 -8.68 0.57 8.00
CA LEU A 99 -7.57 -0.04 8.74
C LEU A 99 -8.06 -1.10 9.71
#